data_AF-A0AAN6X239-F1
#
_entry.id   AF-A0AAN6X239-F1
#
_cell.length_a   1.000
_cell.length_b   1.000
_cell.length_c   1.000
_cell.angle_alpha   90.00
_cell.angle_beta   90.00
_cell.angle_gamma   90.00
#
_symmetry.space_group_name_H-M   'P 1'
#
loop_
_entity.id
_entity.type
_entity.pdbx_description
1 polymer ?
#
loop_
_entity_poly.entity_id
_entity_poly.type
_entity_poly.pdbx_seq_one_letter_code
_entity_poly.pdbx_strand_id
1 'polypeptide(L)'
;MTGTTQHHCPVCGHVAKPRCYARNHLVRCDIHDVHHSVRSECARCKDEAKREEKKEREERKAQEMKMEAGKPAAELESHLRAAKKKWRKSKSE
;
A
#
# COMPACT_ATOMS: atom_id res chain seq x y z
N MET A 1 29.30 0.49 -3.90
CA MET A 1 28.97 1.77 -4.59
C MET A 1 27.80 2.40 -3.87
N THR A 2 28.06 3.40 -3.04
CA THR A 2 27.06 4.16 -2.27
C THR A 2 26.31 5.11 -3.21
N GLY A 3 25.16 4.67 -3.71
CA GLY A 3 24.30 5.49 -4.56
C GLY A 3 23.64 6.61 -3.75
N THR A 4 24.26 7.78 -3.71
CA THR A 4 23.62 9.00 -3.22
C THR A 4 22.70 9.52 -4.31
N THR A 5 21.40 9.32 -4.18
CA THR A 5 20.40 10.16 -4.83
C THR A 5 20.80 11.62 -4.58
N GLN A 6 20.96 12.42 -5.65
CA GLN A 6 21.37 13.82 -5.58
C GLN A 6 20.32 14.64 -4.83
N HIS A 7 20.35 14.59 -3.51
CA HIS A 7 19.42 15.32 -2.67
C HIS A 7 19.92 16.76 -2.52
N HIS A 8 19.11 17.68 -3.03
CA HIS A 8 19.29 19.09 -2.74
C HIS A 8 19.10 19.30 -1.24
N CYS A 9 19.94 20.11 -0.63
CA CYS A 9 19.79 20.53 0.75
C CYS A 9 18.55 21.42 0.85
N PRO A 10 17.56 21.10 1.72
CA PRO A 10 16.32 21.87 1.83
C PRO A 10 16.54 23.28 2.39
N VAL A 11 17.66 23.49 3.09
CA VAL A 11 18.03 24.80 3.67
C VAL A 11 18.83 25.64 2.69
N CYS A 12 19.76 25.03 1.95
CA CYS A 12 20.64 25.75 1.02
C CYS A 12 20.10 25.84 -0.40
N GLY A 13 19.10 25.04 -0.77
CA GLY A 13 18.52 24.99 -2.13
C GLY A 13 19.43 24.39 -3.21
N HIS A 14 20.65 23.97 -2.86
CA HIS A 14 21.63 23.39 -3.78
C HIS A 14 21.94 21.93 -3.44
N VAL A 15 22.64 21.23 -4.33
CA VAL A 15 23.17 19.88 -4.07
C VAL A 15 23.87 19.85 -2.71
N ALA A 16 23.53 18.85 -1.89
CA ALA A 16 24.11 18.67 -0.56
C ALA A 16 25.64 18.63 -0.62
N LYS A 17 26.29 19.47 0.19
CA LYS A 17 27.74 19.52 0.35
C LYS A 17 28.13 19.06 1.75
N PRO A 18 29.40 18.68 2.00
CA PRO A 18 29.89 18.32 3.33
C PRO A 18 29.49 19.30 4.45
N ARG A 19 29.50 20.60 4.14
CA ARG A 19 29.08 21.68 5.05
C ARG A 19 27.61 21.61 5.48
N CYS A 20 26.73 21.05 4.65
CA CYS A 20 25.32 20.88 4.98
C CYS A 20 25.13 19.84 6.09
N TYR A 21 25.95 18.79 6.12
CA TYR A 21 25.93 17.79 7.20
C TYR A 21 26.51 18.37 8.49
N ALA A 22 27.63 19.10 8.42
CA ALA A 22 28.23 19.76 9.59
C ALA A 22 27.29 20.79 10.24
N ARG A 23 26.40 21.41 9.46
CA ARG A 23 25.37 22.35 9.94
C ARG A 23 24.03 21.69 10.27
N ASN A 24 23.97 20.36 10.25
CA ASN A 24 22.77 19.59 10.56
C ASN A 24 21.55 19.91 9.67
N HIS A 25 21.78 20.29 8.40
CA HIS A 25 20.69 20.51 7.43
C HIS A 25 20.10 19.19 6.90
N LEU A 26 20.83 18.09 7.06
CA LEU A 26 20.46 16.74 6.66
C LEU A 26 20.80 15.81 7.83
N VAL A 27 19.95 14.82 8.06
CA VAL A 27 20.10 13.80 9.09
C VAL A 27 20.48 12.48 8.44
N ARG A 28 21.31 11.71 9.12
CA ARG A 28 21.69 10.36 8.72
C ARG A 28 20.65 9.37 9.26
N CYS A 29 20.17 8.48 8.41
CA CYS A 29 19.31 7.38 8.82
C CYS A 29 20.15 6.28 9.48
N ASP A 30 19.76 5.84 10.67
CA ASP A 30 20.47 4.82 11.45
C ASP A 30 20.44 3.42 10.81
N ILE A 31 19.39 3.14 10.02
CA ILE A 31 19.15 1.80 9.44
C ILE A 31 19.86 1.65 8.09
N HIS A 32 19.76 2.69 7.25
CA HIS A 32 20.09 2.60 5.83
C HIS A 32 21.38 3.36 5.44
N ASP A 33 22.03 4.00 6.40
CA ASP A 33 23.26 4.79 6.20
C ASP A 33 23.15 5.85 5.08
N VAL A 34 21.95 6.41 4.90
CA VAL A 34 21.67 7.45 3.90
C VAL A 34 21.26 8.74 4.59
N HIS A 35 21.50 9.87 3.93
CA HIS A 35 21.14 11.18 4.45
C HIS A 35 19.81 11.65 3.85
N HIS A 36 18.93 12.18 4.70
CA HIS A 36 17.64 12.75 4.30
C HIS A 36 17.39 14.09 5.01
N SER A 37 16.35 14.81 4.59
CA SER A 37 15.95 16.05 5.27
C SER A 37 15.43 15.73 6.66
N VAL A 38 15.61 16.65 7.61
CA VAL A 38 15.09 16.54 8.99
C VAL A 38 13.56 16.42 9.01
N ARG A 39 12.88 16.99 8.00
CA ARG A 39 11.41 16.98 7.90
C ARG A 39 10.86 15.76 7.15
N SER A 40 11.71 14.97 6.51
CA SER A 40 11.29 13.82 5.71
C SER A 40 11.91 12.55 6.27
N GLU A 41 11.22 11.43 6.17
CA GLU A 41 11.81 10.14 6.53
C GLU A 41 12.81 9.67 5.45
N CYS A 42 13.66 8.71 5.84
CA CYS A 42 14.49 7.98 4.89
C CYS A 42 13.62 7.34 3.80
N ALA A 43 13.92 7.59 2.53
CA ALA A 43 13.17 7.03 1.41
C ALA A 43 13.06 5.50 1.48
N ARG A 44 14.14 4.81 1.90
CA ARG A 44 14.15 3.35 2.03
C ARG A 44 13.25 2.86 3.16
N CYS A 45 13.27 3.52 4.32
CA CYS A 45 12.34 3.22 5.41
C CYS A 45 10.89 3.42 4.94
N LYS A 46 10.63 4.52 4.24
CA LYS A 46 9.30 4.85 3.72
C LYS A 46 8.81 3.82 2.70
N ASP A 47 9.68 3.36 1.81
CA ASP A 47 9.35 2.31 0.83
C ASP A 47 9.06 0.97 1.51
N GLU A 48 9.79 0.64 2.57
CA GLU A 48 9.57 -0.56 3.37
C GLU A 48 8.21 -0.51 4.07
N ALA A 49 7.93 0.56 4.81
CA ALA A 49 6.64 0.78 5.46
C ALA A 49 5.47 0.70 4.45
N LYS A 50 5.65 1.28 3.26
CA LYS A 50 4.63 1.21 2.20
C LYS A 50 4.42 -0.20 1.66
N ARG A 51 5.46 -1.03 1.60
CA ARG A 51 5.31 -2.45 1.21
C ARG A 51 4.57 -3.24 2.27
N GLU A 52 4.83 -2.98 3.55
CA GLU A 52 4.12 -3.64 4.64
C GLU A 52 2.64 -3.25 4.65
N GLU A 53 2.32 -1.95 4.55
CA GLU A 53 0.94 -1.47 4.44
C GLU A 53 0.22 -2.11 3.24
N LYS A 54 0.90 -2.22 2.09
CA LYS A 54 0.32 -2.86 0.91
C LYS A 54 0.02 -4.34 1.15
N LYS A 55 0.94 -5.08 1.78
CA LYS A 55 0.73 -6.50 2.10
C LYS A 55 -0.48 -6.69 3.00
N GLU A 56 -0.58 -5.91 4.08
CA GLU A 56 -1.70 -5.99 5.02
C GLU A 56 -3.04 -5.71 4.31
N ARG A 57 -3.07 -4.71 3.43
CA ARG A 57 -4.26 -4.38 2.65
C ARG A 57 -4.66 -5.50 1.69
N GLU A 58 -3.69 -6.13 1.03
CA GLU A 58 -3.93 -7.26 0.12
C GLU A 58 -4.41 -8.50 0.89
N GLU A 59 -3.84 -8.78 2.06
CA GLU A 59 -4.26 -9.88 2.93
C GLU A 59 -5.68 -9.67 3.45
N ARG A 60 -6.02 -8.46 3.91
CA ARG A 60 -7.39 -8.14 4.35
C ARG A 60 -8.40 -8.33 3.21
N LYS A 61 -8.07 -7.83 2.02
CA LYS A 61 -8.93 -7.98 0.84
C LYS A 61 -9.09 -9.45 0.44
N ALA A 62 -8.03 -10.26 0.54
CA ALA A 62 -8.08 -11.68 0.26
C ALA A 62 -8.95 -12.43 1.29
N GLN A 63 -8.92 -12.04 2.57
CA GLN A 63 -9.79 -12.59 3.60
C GLN A 63 -11.26 -12.21 3.36
N GLU A 64 -11.56 -10.96 3.01
CA GLU A 64 -12.91 -10.53 2.66
C GLU A 64 -13.47 -11.31 1.46
N MET A 65 -12.66 -11.53 0.41
CA MET A 65 -13.07 -12.35 -0.74
C MET A 65 -13.30 -13.82 -0.37
N LYS A 66 -12.51 -14.39 0.53
CA LYS A 66 -12.74 -15.77 1.01
C LYS A 66 -14.04 -15.91 1.79
N MET A 67 -14.44 -14.90 2.56
CA MET A 67 -15.71 -14.89 3.28
C MET A 67 -16.91 -14.71 2.33
N GLU A 68 -16.79 -13.84 1.32
CA GLU A 68 -17.85 -13.65 0.31
C GLU A 68 -18.03 -14.87 -0.62
N ALA A 69 -16.93 -15.54 -1.00
CA ALA A 69 -16.98 -16.81 -1.73
C ALA A 69 -17.51 -17.98 -0.88
N GLY A 70 -17.66 -17.78 0.43
CA GLY A 70 -18.25 -18.72 1.38
C GLY A 70 -19.76 -18.64 1.53
N LYS A 71 -20.46 -17.75 0.79
CA LYS A 71 -21.93 -17.85 0.67
C LYS A 71 -22.22 -19.25 0.11
N PRO A 72 -22.90 -20.13 0.87
CA PRO A 72 -22.98 -21.53 0.50
C PRO A 72 -23.64 -21.61 -0.87
N ALA A 73 -23.04 -22.37 -1.79
CA ALA A 73 -23.59 -22.59 -3.13
C ALA A 73 -25.08 -22.97 -3.10
N ALA A 74 -25.54 -23.60 -2.01
CA ALA A 74 -26.93 -23.92 -1.72
C ALA A 74 -27.88 -22.71 -1.64
N GLU A 75 -27.44 -21.56 -1.13
CA GLU A 75 -28.27 -20.34 -1.02
C GLU A 75 -28.43 -19.66 -2.38
N LEU A 76 -27.35 -19.58 -3.16
CA LEU A 76 -27.37 -19.09 -4.53
C LEU A 76 -28.22 -19.99 -5.44
N GLU A 77 -28.09 -21.32 -5.31
CA GLU A 77 -28.92 -22.28 -6.02
C GLU A 77 -30.40 -22.13 -5.65
N SER A 78 -30.72 -21.94 -4.37
CA SER A 78 -32.09 -21.76 -3.90
C SER A 78 -32.73 -20.50 -4.49
N HIS A 79 -31.99 -19.39 -4.52
CA HIS A 79 -32.44 -18.14 -5.17
C HIS A 79 -32.66 -18.32 -6.68
N LEU A 80 -31.74 -18.97 -7.38
CA LEU A 80 -31.87 -19.28 -8.82
C LEU A 80 -33.09 -20.18 -9.11
N ARG A 81 -33.35 -21.17 -8.25
CA ARG A 81 -34.49 -22.09 -8.40
C ARG A 81 -35.82 -21.39 -8.15
N ALA A 82 -35.88 -20.50 -7.16
CA ALA A 82 -37.05 -19.66 -6.89
C ALA A 82 -37.33 -18.69 -8.04
N ALA A 83 -36.29 -18.06 -8.61
CA ALA A 83 -36.42 -17.16 -9.75
C ALA A 83 -36.96 -17.88 -11.00
N LYS A 84 -36.44 -19.08 -11.32
CA LYS A 84 -36.95 -19.90 -12.44
C LYS A 84 -38.42 -20.31 -12.27
N LYS A 85 -38.85 -20.61 -11.04
CA LYS A 85 -40.27 -20.91 -10.75
C LYS A 85 -41.18 -19.71 -11.01
N LYS A 86 -40.78 -18.51 -10.56
CA LYS A 86 -41.52 -17.27 -10.84
C LYS A 86 -41.64 -17.00 -12.34
N TRP A 87 -40.54 -17.11 -13.09
CA TRP A 87 -40.53 -16.87 -14.53
C TRP A 87 -41.42 -17.85 -15.32
N ARG A 88 -41.42 -19.14 -14.92
CA ARG A 88 -42.32 -20.14 -15.53
C ARG A 88 -43.80 -19.81 -15.29
N LYS A 89 -44.14 -19.33 -14.09
CA LYS A 89 -45.53 -19.01 -13.73
C LYS A 89 -46.05 -17.79 -14.50
N SER A 90 -45.21 -16.75 -14.65
CA SER A 90 -45.55 -15.56 -15.45
C SER A 90 -45.60 -15.79 -16.97
N LYS A 91 -45.26 -16.98 -17.46
CA LYS A 91 -45.27 -17.31 -18.90
C LYS A 91 -46.43 -18.26 -19.28
N SER A 92 -47.21 -18.69 -18.29
CA SER A 92 -48.36 -19.58 -18.45
C SER A 92 -49.70 -18.89 -18.15
N GLU A 93 -49.67 -17.62 -17.74
CA GLU A 93 -50.79 -16.68 -17.69
C GLU A 93 -50.66 -15.71 -18.88
#